data_AF-A0A9W9YB20-F1
#
_entry.id   AF-A0A9W9YB20-F1
#
_cell.length_a   1.000
_cell.length_b   1.000
_cell.length_c   1.000
_cell.angle_alpha   90.00
_cell.angle_beta   90.00
_cell.angle_gamma   90.00
#
_symmetry.space_group_name_H-M   'P 1'
#
loop_
_entity.id
_entity.type
_entity.pdbx_description
1 polymer ?
#
loop_
_entity_poly.entity_id
_entity_poly.type
_entity_poly.pdbx_seq_one_letter_code
_entity_poly.pdbx_strand_id
1 'polypeptide(L)'
;MYAENAIDVARREMAWEVDYFREARNAQQFRELLQDMPEYYVPEVIEDLTSKQVLTTELIEGTSLDKIENPDKDTINKLCLNILKLCLKEVFEFRFMQTDPNWSNFFYNPVTEKICLLDLELLVLMTRNLSTNILR
;
A
#
# COMPACT_ATOMS: atom_id res chain seq x y z
N MET A 1 22.71 -9.90 19.96
CA MET A 1 22.05 -8.57 20.05
C MET A 1 21.50 -8.05 18.72
N TYR A 2 22.29 -7.69 17.69
CA TYR A 2 21.71 -7.22 16.40
C TYR A 2 21.12 -8.35 15.54
N ALA A 3 21.81 -9.50 15.46
CA ALA A 3 21.36 -10.64 14.65
C ALA A 3 20.08 -11.30 15.17
N GLU A 4 19.92 -11.44 16.49
CA GLU A 4 18.71 -12.00 17.10
C GLU A 4 17.47 -11.11 16.85
N ASN A 5 17.62 -9.79 17.00
CA ASN A 5 16.55 -8.85 16.68
C ASN A 5 16.16 -8.90 15.21
N ALA A 6 17.13 -9.00 14.30
CA ALA A 6 16.86 -9.13 12.87
C ALA A 6 16.12 -10.44 12.54
N ILE A 7 16.47 -11.55 13.21
CA ILE A 7 15.78 -12.84 13.06
C ILE A 7 14.34 -12.76 13.56
N ASP A 8 14.09 -12.09 14.69
CA ASP A 8 12.74 -11.97 15.24
C ASP A 8 11.84 -11.05 14.39
N VAL A 9 12.38 -9.98 13.82
CA VAL A 9 11.67 -9.12 12.87
C VAL A 9 11.34 -9.89 11.60
N ALA A 10 12.33 -10.55 10.99
CA ALA A 10 12.13 -11.34 9.77
C ALA A 10 11.10 -12.47 9.99
N ARG A 11 11.14 -13.17 11.12
CA ARG A 11 10.17 -14.22 11.44
C ARG A 11 8.74 -13.65 11.51
N ARG A 12 8.56 -12.46 12.08
CA ARG A 12 7.26 -11.81 12.18
C ARG A 12 6.75 -11.34 10.82
N GLU A 13 7.61 -10.73 10.01
CA GLU A 13 7.28 -10.27 8.65
C GLU A 13 6.91 -11.45 7.74
N MET A 14 7.69 -12.53 7.75
CA MET A 14 7.34 -13.75 6.99
C MET A 14 6.03 -14.40 7.45
N ALA A 15 5.72 -14.37 8.76
CA ALA A 15 4.44 -14.88 9.25
C ALA A 15 3.25 -13.99 8.81
N TRP A 16 3.52 -12.73 8.52
CA TRP A 16 2.55 -11.74 8.08
C TRP A 16 2.27 -11.82 6.58
N GLU A 17 3.27 -12.16 5.76
CA GLU A 17 3.16 -12.41 4.31
C GLU A 17 2.25 -13.61 3.97
N VAL A 18 2.09 -14.57 4.90
CA VAL A 18 1.32 -15.81 4.65
C VAL A 18 -0.12 -15.79 5.17
N ASP A 19 -0.61 -14.66 5.67
CA ASP A 19 -1.98 -14.52 6.17
C ASP A 19 -2.81 -13.56 5.28
N TYR A 20 -3.34 -14.08 4.19
CA TYR A 20 -4.14 -13.29 3.25
C TYR A 20 -5.50 -12.85 3.78
N PHE A 21 -5.99 -13.39 4.90
CA PHE A 21 -7.14 -12.79 5.59
C PHE A 21 -6.77 -11.49 6.30
N ARG A 22 -5.53 -11.37 6.76
CA ARG A 22 -5.04 -10.09 7.29
C ARG A 22 -4.88 -9.09 6.16
N GLU A 23 -4.28 -9.49 5.04
CA GLU A 23 -4.15 -8.62 3.87
C GLU A 23 -5.52 -8.15 3.33
N ALA A 24 -6.48 -9.06 3.15
CA ALA A 24 -7.85 -8.73 2.75
C ALA A 24 -8.49 -7.65 3.63
N ARG A 25 -8.36 -7.78 4.95
CA ARG A 25 -8.87 -6.78 5.91
C ARG A 25 -8.14 -5.45 5.81
N ASN A 26 -6.82 -5.48 5.62
CA ASN A 26 -6.05 -4.27 5.39
C ASN A 26 -6.53 -3.56 4.11
N ALA A 27 -6.76 -4.32 3.03
CA ALA A 27 -7.25 -3.79 1.76
C ALA A 27 -8.62 -3.12 1.88
N GLN A 28 -9.55 -3.76 2.58
CA GLN A 28 -10.86 -3.17 2.88
C GLN A 28 -10.73 -1.88 3.68
N GLN A 29 -9.93 -1.89 4.75
CA GLN A 29 -9.69 -0.70 5.57
C GLN A 29 -9.02 0.44 4.76
N PHE A 30 -8.05 0.12 3.92
CA PHE A 30 -7.35 1.12 3.10
C PHE A 30 -8.27 1.70 2.03
N ARG A 31 -9.16 0.88 1.44
CA ARG A 31 -10.22 1.34 0.52
C ARG A 31 -11.14 2.34 1.18
N GLU A 32 -11.54 2.12 2.43
CA GLU A 32 -12.36 3.07 3.20
C GLU A 32 -11.61 4.38 3.50
N LEU A 33 -10.32 4.30 3.88
CA LEU A 33 -9.50 5.48 4.15
C LEU A 33 -9.29 6.36 2.92
N LEU A 34 -9.29 5.75 1.72
CA LEU A 34 -9.07 6.43 0.45
C LEU A 34 -10.36 6.82 -0.28
N GLN A 35 -11.54 6.59 0.29
CA GLN A 35 -12.83 6.85 -0.39
C GLN A 35 -13.00 8.29 -0.88
N ASP A 36 -12.45 9.27 -0.15
CA ASP A 36 -12.51 10.70 -0.47
C ASP A 36 -11.30 11.18 -1.30
N MET A 37 -10.49 10.26 -1.80
CA MET A 37 -9.23 10.55 -2.49
C MET A 37 -9.25 9.96 -3.91
N PRO A 38 -9.81 10.70 -4.89
CA PRO A 38 -10.08 10.17 -6.23
C PRO A 38 -8.82 9.81 -7.03
N GLU A 39 -7.64 10.25 -6.57
CA GLU A 39 -6.36 9.94 -7.21
C GLU A 39 -5.90 8.49 -6.97
N TYR A 40 -6.47 7.80 -5.98
CA TYR A 40 -6.09 6.45 -5.59
C TYR A 40 -7.24 5.47 -5.77
N TYR A 41 -6.88 4.20 -5.92
CA TYR A 41 -7.84 3.10 -6.00
C TYR A 41 -7.28 1.89 -5.27
N VAL A 42 -8.12 1.19 -4.52
CA VAL A 42 -7.81 -0.11 -3.93
C VAL A 42 -8.87 -1.05 -4.48
N PRO A 43 -8.53 -2.15 -5.17
CA PRO A 43 -9.54 -3.04 -5.74
C PRO A 43 -10.37 -3.70 -4.64
N GLU A 44 -11.63 -4.02 -4.95
CA GLU A 44 -12.50 -4.73 -4.02
C GLU A 44 -12.01 -6.16 -3.81
N VAL A 45 -12.02 -6.62 -2.56
CA VAL A 45 -11.70 -8.01 -2.22
C VAL A 45 -12.94 -8.87 -2.45
N ILE A 46 -12.78 -9.94 -3.24
CA ILE A 46 -13.83 -10.93 -3.47
C ILE A 46 -13.74 -11.97 -2.36
N GLU A 47 -14.48 -11.75 -1.27
CA GLU A 47 -14.40 -12.58 -0.06
C GLU A 47 -14.70 -14.07 -0.33
N ASP A 48 -15.69 -14.35 -1.19
CA ASP A 48 -16.09 -15.72 -1.58
C ASP A 48 -14.97 -16.51 -2.27
N LEU A 49 -13.98 -15.82 -2.85
CA LEU A 49 -12.83 -16.40 -3.54
C LEU A 49 -11.52 -16.20 -2.76
N THR A 50 -11.60 -15.65 -1.55
CA THR A 50 -10.45 -15.40 -0.69
C THR A 50 -10.36 -16.48 0.38
N SER A 51 -9.15 -16.96 0.64
CA SER A 51 -8.84 -17.96 1.65
C SER A 51 -7.54 -17.60 2.36
N LYS A 52 -7.12 -18.42 3.31
CA LYS A 52 -5.84 -18.23 4.00
C LYS A 52 -4.61 -18.24 3.06
N GLN A 53 -4.73 -18.84 1.88
CA GLN A 53 -3.62 -19.05 0.94
C GLN A 53 -3.86 -18.44 -0.45
N VAL A 54 -5.03 -17.84 -0.68
CA VAL A 54 -5.34 -17.13 -1.93
C VAL A 54 -6.07 -15.84 -1.60
N LEU A 55 -5.56 -14.70 -2.04
CA LEU A 55 -6.28 -13.43 -2.06
C LEU A 55 -6.86 -13.20 -3.46
N THR A 56 -8.14 -12.87 -3.54
CA THR A 56 -8.79 -12.54 -4.82
C THR A 56 -9.38 -11.14 -4.76
N THR A 57 -9.08 -10.32 -5.76
CA THR A 57 -9.58 -8.94 -5.89
C THR A 57 -10.17 -8.68 -7.28
N GLU A 58 -10.80 -7.53 -7.45
CA GLU A 58 -11.15 -7.02 -8.79
C GLU A 58 -9.93 -6.93 -9.70
N LEU A 59 -10.13 -7.28 -10.97
CA LEU A 59 -9.10 -7.06 -11.97
C LEU A 59 -8.90 -5.55 -12.18
N ILE A 60 -7.67 -5.10 -12.00
CA ILE A 60 -7.27 -3.73 -12.30
C ILE A 60 -6.59 -3.66 -13.67
N GLU A 61 -6.81 -2.54 -14.36
CA GLU A 61 -6.05 -2.18 -15.55
C GLU A 61 -5.02 -1.10 -15.18
N GLY A 62 -3.80 -1.25 -15.68
CA GLY A 62 -2.75 -0.27 -15.48
C GLY A 62 -1.37 -0.84 -15.72
N THR A 63 -0.38 0.06 -15.68
CA THR A 63 1.04 -0.28 -15.76
C THR A 63 1.66 -0.08 -14.40
N SER A 64 2.37 -1.09 -13.93
CA SER A 64 3.17 -0.99 -12.71
C SER A 64 4.16 0.17 -12.77
N LEU A 65 4.30 0.94 -11.69
CA LEU A 65 5.11 2.17 -11.67
C LEU A 65 6.58 1.93 -12.04
N ASP A 66 7.14 0.80 -11.65
CA ASP A 66 8.52 0.39 -11.99
C ASP A 66 8.73 0.10 -13.49
N LYS A 67 7.64 -0.12 -14.24
CA LYS A 67 7.65 -0.47 -15.67
C LYS A 67 7.20 0.67 -16.57
N ILE A 68 6.92 1.86 -16.01
CA ILE A 68 6.57 3.03 -16.82
C ILE A 68 7.84 3.58 -17.45
N GLU A 69 8.01 3.33 -18.75
CA GLU A 69 9.12 3.86 -19.52
C GLU A 69 8.80 5.23 -20.10
N ASN A 70 9.72 6.19 -19.93
CA ASN A 70 9.65 7.54 -20.49
C ASN A 70 8.29 8.25 -20.31
N PRO A 71 7.74 8.34 -19.07
CA PRO A 71 6.55 9.14 -18.84
C PRO A 71 6.83 10.61 -19.20
N ASP A 72 5.81 11.32 -19.68
CA ASP A 72 5.91 12.76 -19.85
C ASP A 72 6.13 13.45 -18.49
N LYS A 73 6.68 14.66 -18.52
CA LYS A 73 7.05 15.40 -17.31
C LYS A 73 5.87 15.67 -16.39
N ASP A 74 4.69 15.89 -16.95
CA ASP A 74 3.52 16.24 -16.15
C ASP A 74 2.98 15.00 -15.43
N THR A 75 2.94 13.85 -16.13
CA THR A 75 2.58 12.55 -15.54
C THR A 75 3.52 12.16 -14.41
N ILE A 76 4.85 12.19 -14.62
CA ILE A 76 5.80 11.79 -13.56
C ILE A 76 5.73 12.73 -12.35
N ASN A 77 5.59 14.04 -12.57
CA ASN A 77 5.44 14.99 -11.47
C ASN A 77 4.16 14.74 -10.68
N LYS A 78 3.05 14.46 -11.36
CA LYS A 78 1.75 14.13 -10.74
C LYS A 78 1.84 12.83 -9.92
N LEU A 79 2.46 11.79 -10.47
CA LEU A 79 2.67 10.52 -9.78
C LEU A 79 3.50 10.68 -8.51
N CYS A 80 4.66 11.33 -8.62
CA CYS A 80 5.53 11.60 -7.47
C CYS A 80 4.83 12.43 -6.38
N LEU A 81 4.07 13.46 -6.78
CA LEU A 81 3.31 14.28 -5.84
C LEU A 81 2.23 13.45 -5.13
N ASN A 82 1.50 12.60 -5.85
CA ASN A 82 0.46 11.75 -5.27
C ASN A 82 1.06 10.69 -4.34
N ILE A 83 2.19 10.09 -4.68
CA ILE A 83 2.87 9.13 -3.79
C ILE A 83 3.32 9.82 -2.50
N LEU A 84 3.92 11.01 -2.60
CA LEU A 84 4.30 11.79 -1.42
C LEU A 84 3.10 12.18 -0.57
N LYS A 85 2.00 12.62 -1.19
CA LYS A 85 0.74 12.94 -0.51
C LYS A 85 0.18 11.73 0.24
N LEU A 86 0.22 10.54 -0.36
CA LEU A 86 -0.22 9.29 0.27
C LEU A 86 0.63 8.98 1.49
N CYS A 87 1.96 8.96 1.34
CA CYS A 87 2.90 8.68 2.43
C CYS A 87 2.70 9.62 3.63
N LEU A 88 2.50 10.92 3.39
CA LEU A 88 2.24 11.88 4.46
C LEU A 88 0.91 11.58 5.19
N LYS A 89 -0.13 11.20 4.46
CA LYS A 89 -1.42 10.82 5.07
C LYS A 89 -1.32 9.53 5.85
N GLU A 90 -0.65 8.51 5.32
CA GLU A 90 -0.38 7.25 6.01
C GLU A 90 0.27 7.47 7.38
N VAL A 91 1.28 8.34 7.43
CA VAL A 91 2.04 8.64 8.65
C VAL A 91 1.25 9.51 9.63
N PHE A 92 0.67 10.61 9.16
CA PHE A 92 0.15 11.66 10.05
C PHE A 92 -1.36 11.60 10.29
N GLU A 93 -2.12 11.11 9.32
CA GLU A 93 -3.59 11.13 9.34
C GLU A 93 -4.15 9.74 9.63
N PHE A 94 -3.86 8.76 8.76
CA PHE A 94 -4.34 7.39 8.88
C PHE A 94 -3.66 6.67 10.03
N ARG A 95 -2.38 6.99 10.28
CA ARG A 95 -1.49 6.25 11.19
C ARG A 95 -1.50 4.76 10.87
N PHE A 96 -1.62 4.46 9.59
CA PHE A 96 -1.69 3.13 9.03
C PHE A 96 -0.91 3.22 7.73
N MET A 97 0.32 2.69 7.77
CA MET A 97 1.32 2.94 6.77
C MET A 97 1.78 1.63 6.16
N GLN A 98 1.86 1.60 4.83
CA GLN A 98 2.57 0.56 4.09
C GLN A 98 4.08 0.70 4.33
N THR A 99 4.69 -0.32 4.94
CA THR A 99 6.12 -0.29 5.29
C THR A 99 7.03 -0.80 4.19
N ASP A 100 6.49 -1.50 3.20
CA ASP A 100 7.21 -1.90 2.00
C ASP A 100 6.56 -1.28 0.75
N PRO A 101 7.03 -0.10 0.30
CA PRO A 101 6.56 0.54 -0.91
C PRO A 101 7.28 -0.05 -2.13
N ASN A 102 7.15 -1.35 -2.34
CA ASN A 102 7.61 -1.97 -3.57
C ASN A 102 6.81 -1.38 -4.74
N TRP A 103 7.49 -0.58 -5.57
CA TRP A 103 6.87 0.15 -6.69
C TRP A 103 6.17 -0.76 -7.70
N SER A 104 6.50 -2.06 -7.72
CA SER A 104 5.82 -3.03 -8.57
C SER A 104 4.36 -3.31 -8.17
N ASN A 105 3.95 -2.87 -6.98
CA ASN A 105 2.60 -3.04 -6.44
C ASN A 105 1.70 -1.81 -6.61
N PHE A 106 2.26 -0.73 -7.16
CA PHE A 106 1.53 0.47 -7.50
C PHE A 106 1.31 0.46 -9.01
N PHE A 107 0.05 0.52 -9.44
CA PHE A 107 -0.30 0.50 -10.84
C PHE A 107 -0.88 1.84 -11.24
N TYR A 108 -0.36 2.43 -12.30
CA TYR A 108 -0.93 3.64 -12.87
C TYR A 108 -1.86 3.27 -14.03
N ASN A 109 -3.10 3.73 -13.96
CA ASN A 109 -4.02 3.66 -15.08
C ASN A 109 -4.04 5.02 -15.82
N PRO A 110 -3.55 5.10 -17.07
CA PRO A 110 -3.49 6.37 -17.80
C PRO A 110 -4.87 6.85 -18.31
N VAL A 111 -5.88 5.97 -18.36
CA VAL A 111 -7.24 6.34 -18.78
C VAL A 111 -7.99 7.02 -17.64
N THR A 112 -7.90 6.47 -16.44
CA THR A 112 -8.55 7.06 -15.25
C THR A 112 -7.66 8.05 -14.51
N GLU A 113 -6.36 8.09 -14.86
CA GLU A 113 -5.30 8.83 -14.17
C GLU A 113 -5.18 8.52 -12.68
N LYS A 114 -5.42 7.25 -12.30
CA LYS A 114 -5.42 6.79 -10.90
C LYS A 114 -4.22 5.91 -10.59
N ILE A 115 -3.81 5.93 -9.32
CA ILE A 115 -2.84 5.00 -8.75
C ILE A 115 -3.59 3.89 -8.02
N CYS A 116 -3.56 2.68 -8.55
CA CYS A 116 -4.10 1.49 -7.94
C CYS A 116 -3.07 0.86 -6.99
N LEU A 117 -3.49 0.55 -5.77
CA LEU A 117 -2.69 -0.08 -4.73
C LEU A 117 -3.11 -1.55 -4.64
N LEU A 118 -2.20 -2.48 -4.91
CA LEU A 118 -2.53 -3.91 -4.96
C LEU A 118 -2.01 -4.70 -3.76
N ASP A 119 -0.77 -4.44 -3.33
CA ASP A 119 -0.15 -5.14 -2.19
C ASP A 119 -0.35 -4.33 -0.91
N LEU A 120 -1.05 -4.95 0.05
CA LEU A 120 -1.34 -4.40 1.37
C LEU A 120 -0.99 -5.42 2.47
N GLU A 121 0.07 -6.23 2.25
CA GLU A 121 0.52 -7.28 3.16
C GLU A 121 1.19 -6.71 4.42
N LEU A 122 2.04 -5.70 4.22
CA LEU A 122 2.87 -5.08 5.26
C LEU A 122 2.37 -3.68 5.62
N LEU A 123 1.26 -3.63 6.36
CA LEU A 123 0.79 -2.41 7.01
C LEU A 123 1.03 -2.42 8.52
N VAL A 124 1.51 -1.28 9.00
CA VAL A 124 1.81 -1.05 10.42
C VAL A 124 0.96 0.10 10.95
N LEU A 125 0.30 -0.17 12.08
CA LEU A 125 -0.38 0.86 12.86
C LEU A 125 0.66 1.70 13.62
N MET A 126 0.69 3.00 13.32
CA MET A 126 1.59 3.95 13.97
C MET A 126 0.98 4.47 15.27
N THR A 127 1.73 4.38 16.37
CA THR A 127 1.31 4.99 17.64
C THR A 127 1.49 6.51 17.61
N ARG A 128 0.66 7.26 18.35
CA ARG A 128 0.69 8.74 18.40
C ARG A 128 2.07 9.33 18.70
N ASN A 129 2.90 8.62 19.48
CA ASN A 129 4.25 9.08 19.82
C ASN A 129 5.20 9.00 18.63
N LEU A 130 5.07 7.97 17.80
CA LEU A 130 5.90 7.79 16.60
C LEU A 130 5.61 8.86 15.55
N SER A 131 4.33 9.12 15.25
CA SER A 131 3.96 10.15 14.26
C SER A 131 4.37 11.56 14.70
N THR A 132 4.30 11.86 16.00
CA THR A 132 4.62 13.20 16.53
C THR A 132 6.13 13.46 16.63
N ASN A 133 6.94 12.42 16.84
CA ASN A 133 8.40 12.55 16.93
C ASN A 133 9.07 12.77 15.57
N ILE A 134 8.44 12.39 14.46
CA ILE A 134 8.98 12.63 13.11
C ILE A 134 9.02 14.14 12.78
N LEU A 135 8.18 14.94 13.42
CA LEU A 135 8.10 16.40 13.22
C LEU A 135 9.05 17.20 14.14
N ARG A 136 9.90 16.53 14.93
CA ARG A 136 10.90 17.15 15.80
C ARG A 136 12.30 16.97 15.24
#